data_AF-A0A2M7VE82-F1
#
_entry.id   AF-A0A2M7VE82-F1
#
_cell.length_a   1.000
_cell.length_b   1.000
_cell.length_c   1.000
_cell.angle_alpha   90.00
_cell.angle_beta   90.00
_cell.angle_gamma   90.00
#
_symmetry.space_group_name_H-M   'P 1'
#
loop_
_entity.id
_entity.type
_entity.pdbx_description
1 polymer ?
#
loop_
_entity_poly.entity_id
_entity_poly.type
_entity_poly.pdbx_seq_one_letter_code
_entity_poly.pdbx_strand_id
1 'polypeptide(L)'
;MKEKGTLPESAKLSVIKDSLDAYINEVYRSAKYFREGKDTAGYLDAVESLPFLMTALYALEGRLKPYNKYFEWELKNYPLEFLPFDTEEFIVDYLDISRTGNFEKQAKIFKAVKKLFIEQGYKYIFDEWKTYYFVGDGK
;
A
#
# COMPACT_ATOMS: atom_id res chain seq x y z
N MET A 1 -13.02 11.18 -25.65
CA MET A 1 -13.01 9.77 -25.17
C MET A 1 -12.50 9.79 -23.75
N LYS A 2 -13.14 9.12 -22.78
CA LYS A 2 -12.52 8.90 -21.46
C LYS A 2 -11.30 8.01 -21.68
N GLU A 3 -10.11 8.51 -21.38
CA GLU A 3 -8.90 7.69 -21.39
C GLU A 3 -9.08 6.56 -20.36
N LYS A 4 -9.07 5.32 -20.85
CA LYS A 4 -9.19 4.12 -20.00
C LYS A 4 -7.88 4.00 -19.21
N GLY A 5 -7.86 4.52 -17.98
CA GLY A 5 -6.67 4.51 -17.11
C GLY A 5 -6.57 5.72 -16.19
N THR A 6 -7.31 6.79 -16.47
CA THR A 6 -7.30 8.01 -15.65
C THR A 6 -8.37 7.94 -14.56
N LEU A 7 -7.99 8.32 -13.35
CA LEU A 7 -8.91 8.50 -12.23
C LEU A 7 -9.47 9.93 -12.28
N PRO A 8 -10.81 10.13 -12.31
CA PRO A 8 -11.37 11.48 -12.26
C PRO A 8 -10.92 12.20 -10.99
N GLU A 9 -10.53 13.48 -11.10
CA GLU A 9 -10.11 14.28 -9.95
C GLU A 9 -11.16 14.31 -8.82
N SER A 10 -12.45 14.33 -9.18
CA SER A 10 -13.54 14.28 -8.20
C SER A 10 -13.60 12.98 -7.38
N ALA A 11 -13.00 11.90 -7.87
CA ALA A 11 -12.93 10.60 -7.19
C ALA A 11 -11.56 10.35 -6.53
N LYS A 12 -10.54 11.15 -6.85
CA LYS A 12 -9.17 10.94 -6.38
C LYS A 12 -9.08 10.91 -4.86
N LEU A 13 -9.68 11.90 -4.20
CA LEU A 13 -9.66 11.99 -2.74
C LEU A 13 -10.31 10.79 -2.05
N SER A 14 -11.50 10.36 -2.49
CA SER A 14 -12.19 9.23 -1.86
C SER A 14 -11.46 7.92 -2.10
N VAL A 15 -10.95 7.69 -3.31
CA VAL A 15 -10.17 6.48 -3.62
C VAL A 15 -8.90 6.42 -2.78
N ILE A 16 -8.13 7.52 -2.68
CA ILE A 16 -6.94 7.57 -1.83
C ILE A 16 -7.33 7.31 -0.38
N LYS A 17 -8.37 7.98 0.12
CA LYS A 17 -8.81 7.84 1.50
C LYS A 17 -9.17 6.39 1.82
N ASP A 18 -10.08 5.81 1.07
CA ASP A 18 -10.64 4.50 1.39
C ASP A 18 -9.61 3.37 1.18
N SER A 19 -8.75 3.49 0.16
CA SER A 19 -7.68 2.51 -0.05
C SER A 19 -6.54 2.64 0.97
N LEU A 20 -6.17 3.85 1.38
CA LEU A 20 -5.13 4.03 2.38
C LEU A 20 -5.60 3.59 3.76
N ASP A 21 -6.86 3.87 4.12
CA ASP A 21 -7.49 3.38 5.34
C ASP A 21 -7.51 1.84 5.40
N ALA A 22 -7.98 1.19 4.34
CA ALA A 22 -7.97 -0.27 4.23
C ALA A 22 -6.55 -0.86 4.27
N TYR A 23 -5.58 -0.23 3.60
CA TYR A 23 -4.18 -0.64 3.66
C TYR A 23 -3.62 -0.60 5.09
N ILE A 24 -3.87 0.50 5.82
CA ILE A 24 -3.44 0.64 7.22
C ILE A 24 -4.08 -0.45 8.10
N ASN A 25 -5.39 -0.70 7.92
CA ASN A 25 -6.10 -1.74 8.65
C ASN A 25 -5.48 -3.13 8.45
N GLU A 26 -5.25 -3.55 7.19
CA GLU A 26 -4.77 -4.89 6.91
C GLU A 26 -3.30 -5.09 7.31
N VAL A 27 -2.44 -4.09 7.12
CA VAL A 27 -1.06 -4.16 7.64
C VAL A 27 -1.04 -4.27 9.16
N TYR A 28 -1.92 -3.53 9.85
CA TYR A 28 -2.06 -3.64 11.30
C TYR A 28 -2.54 -5.02 11.75
N ARG A 29 -3.59 -5.56 11.12
CA ARG A 29 -4.14 -6.88 11.47
C ARG A 29 -3.13 -8.00 11.21
N SER A 30 -2.46 -7.95 10.06
CA SER A 30 -1.33 -8.83 9.70
C SER A 30 -0.26 -8.85 10.79
N ALA A 31 0.26 -7.67 11.17
CA ALA A 31 1.27 -7.52 12.20
C ALA A 31 0.80 -8.01 13.58
N LYS A 32 -0.45 -7.71 13.93
CA LYS A 32 -1.07 -8.18 15.17
C LYS A 32 -1.12 -9.70 15.22
N TYR A 33 -1.52 -10.35 14.13
CA TYR A 33 -1.63 -11.80 14.08
C TYR A 33 -0.28 -12.51 14.09
N PHE A 34 0.73 -12.01 13.38
CA PHE A 34 2.09 -12.54 13.53
C PHE A 34 2.62 -12.43 14.97
N ARG A 35 2.36 -11.30 15.64
CA ARG A 35 2.73 -11.14 17.06
C ARG A 35 2.00 -12.13 17.98
N GLU A 36 0.77 -12.52 17.63
CA GLU A 36 -0.03 -13.51 18.36
C GLU A 36 0.27 -14.96 17.95
N GLY A 37 1.23 -15.22 17.06
CA GLY A 37 1.54 -16.56 16.53
C GLY A 37 0.44 -17.15 15.65
N LYS A 38 -0.43 -16.30 15.08
CA LYS A 38 -1.53 -16.67 14.19
C LYS A 38 -1.12 -16.50 12.73
N ASP A 39 -0.10 -17.23 12.32
CA ASP A 39 0.62 -16.99 11.06
C ASP A 39 -0.29 -17.05 9.82
N THR A 40 -1.26 -17.97 9.76
CA THR A 40 -2.20 -18.05 8.63
C THR A 40 -3.03 -16.77 8.50
N ALA A 41 -3.53 -16.22 9.61
CA ALA A 41 -4.30 -14.98 9.58
C ALA A 41 -3.39 -13.79 9.23
N GLY A 42 -2.17 -13.77 9.78
CA GLY A 42 -1.16 -12.77 9.43
C GLY A 42 -0.84 -12.74 7.94
N TYR A 43 -0.65 -13.91 7.34
CA TYR A 43 -0.40 -14.07 5.91
C TYR A 43 -1.57 -13.59 5.05
N LEU A 44 -2.81 -13.95 5.39
CA LEU A 44 -3.99 -13.55 4.61
C LEU A 44 -4.15 -12.02 4.60
N ASP A 45 -4.11 -11.37 5.77
CA ASP A 45 -4.22 -9.92 5.83
C ASP A 45 -3.02 -9.23 5.14
N ALA A 46 -1.81 -9.82 5.20
CA ALA A 46 -0.66 -9.29 4.48
C ALA A 46 -0.90 -9.27 2.96
N VAL A 47 -1.44 -10.34 2.39
CA VAL A 47 -1.78 -10.42 0.96
C VAL A 47 -2.93 -9.46 0.62
N GLU A 48 -3.96 -9.37 1.46
CA GLU A 48 -5.10 -8.48 1.28
C GLU A 48 -4.73 -6.99 1.33
N SER A 49 -3.67 -6.63 2.08
CA SER A 49 -3.17 -5.25 2.12
C SER A 49 -2.63 -4.75 0.76
N LEU A 50 -2.10 -5.66 -0.07
CA LEU A 50 -1.33 -5.30 -1.26
C LEU A 50 -2.16 -4.66 -2.38
N PRO A 51 -3.39 -5.11 -2.70
CA PRO A 51 -4.28 -4.40 -3.62
C PRO A 51 -4.64 -2.98 -3.18
N PHE A 52 -4.84 -2.77 -1.87
CA PHE A 52 -5.15 -1.45 -1.31
C PHE A 52 -3.96 -0.50 -1.43
N LEU A 53 -2.75 -0.98 -1.09
CA LEU A 53 -1.49 -0.24 -1.31
C LEU A 53 -1.37 0.25 -2.76
N MET A 54 -1.52 -0.65 -3.73
CA MET A 54 -1.41 -0.29 -5.14
C MET A 54 -2.50 0.69 -5.56
N THR A 55 -3.73 0.52 -5.07
CA THR A 55 -4.83 1.45 -5.37
C THR A 55 -4.51 2.86 -4.87
N ALA A 56 -3.98 3.00 -3.64
CA ALA A 56 -3.60 4.29 -3.09
C ALA A 56 -2.46 4.94 -3.90
N LEU A 57 -1.40 4.19 -4.23
CA LEU A 57 -0.25 4.70 -4.99
C LEU A 57 -0.63 5.15 -6.41
N TYR A 58 -1.43 4.36 -7.14
CA TYR A 58 -1.91 4.79 -8.47
C TYR A 58 -2.85 5.99 -8.36
N ALA A 59 -3.74 6.01 -7.37
CA ALA A 59 -4.66 7.12 -7.20
C ALA A 59 -3.95 8.44 -6.87
N LEU A 60 -2.83 8.39 -6.14
CA LEU A 60 -1.98 9.56 -5.87
C LEU A 60 -1.50 10.24 -7.17
N GLU A 61 -1.19 9.44 -8.19
CA GLU A 61 -0.82 9.86 -9.56
C GLU A 61 -2.03 10.22 -10.45
N GLY A 62 -3.26 10.13 -9.95
CA GLY A 62 -4.46 10.27 -10.77
C GLY A 62 -4.68 9.12 -11.77
N ARG A 63 -4.08 7.95 -11.50
CA ARG A 63 -4.18 6.74 -12.33
C ARG A 63 -5.07 5.69 -11.66
N LEU A 64 -5.70 4.83 -12.46
CA LEU A 64 -6.35 3.62 -11.97
C LEU A 64 -5.33 2.49 -11.86
N LYS A 65 -5.42 1.68 -10.79
CA LYS A 65 -4.65 0.45 -10.65
C LYS A 65 -4.95 -0.50 -11.84
N PRO A 66 -3.95 -0.94 -12.61
CA PRO A 66 -4.13 -1.91 -13.68
C PRO A 66 -4.51 -3.30 -13.16
N TYR A 67 -4.98 -4.15 -14.08
CA TYR A 67 -5.14 -5.59 -13.81
C TYR A 67 -3.80 -6.23 -13.41
N ASN A 68 -3.84 -7.19 -12.48
CA ASN A 68 -2.62 -7.83 -11.95
C ASN A 68 -1.73 -8.48 -13.03
N LYS A 69 -2.30 -8.92 -14.16
CA LYS A 69 -1.52 -9.45 -15.29
C LYS A 69 -0.56 -8.43 -15.92
N TYR A 70 -0.76 -7.14 -15.67
CA TYR A 70 0.10 -6.05 -16.13
C TYR A 70 0.97 -5.48 -15.01
N PHE A 71 0.96 -6.02 -13.79
CA PHE A 71 1.62 -5.41 -12.63
C PHE A 71 3.09 -5.06 -12.89
N GLU A 72 3.92 -6.04 -13.26
CA GLU A 72 5.34 -5.79 -13.52
C GLU A 72 5.57 -4.95 -14.77
N TRP A 73 4.80 -5.21 -15.82
CA TRP A 73 4.95 -4.50 -17.10
C TRP A 73 4.63 -3.01 -16.95
N GLU A 74 3.55 -2.67 -16.25
CA GLU A 74 3.14 -1.28 -16.04
C GLU A 74 4.18 -0.54 -15.21
N LEU A 75 4.63 -1.11 -14.09
CA LEU A 75 5.61 -0.45 -13.23
C LEU A 75 6.94 -0.20 -13.94
N LYS A 76 7.40 -1.14 -14.78
CA LYS A 76 8.66 -1.01 -15.53
C LYS A 76 8.59 -0.01 -16.70
N ASN A 77 7.44 0.08 -17.37
CA ASN A 77 7.29 0.93 -18.56
C ASN A 77 6.68 2.31 -18.25
N TYR A 78 5.91 2.40 -17.16
CA TYR A 78 5.20 3.60 -16.72
C TYR A 78 5.31 3.73 -15.19
N PRO A 79 6.54 3.91 -14.66
CA PRO A 79 6.78 4.00 -13.22
C PRO A 79 5.94 5.09 -12.57
N LEU A 80 5.62 4.90 -11.30
CA LEU A 80 4.93 5.91 -10.49
C LEU A 80 5.99 6.91 -10.00
N GLU A 81 5.82 8.20 -10.28
CA GLU A 81 6.76 9.27 -9.92
C GLU A 81 6.89 9.41 -8.40
N PHE A 82 5.80 9.17 -7.67
CA PHE A 82 5.74 9.21 -6.21
C PHE A 82 6.13 7.89 -5.53
N LEU A 83 6.49 6.83 -6.26
CA LEU A 83 6.92 5.58 -5.62
C LEU A 83 8.15 5.84 -4.74
N PRO A 84 8.12 5.56 -3.43
CA PRO A 84 9.21 5.92 -2.54
C PRO A 84 10.37 4.89 -2.56
N PHE A 85 10.50 4.13 -3.65
CA PHE A 85 11.42 3.02 -3.84
C PHE A 85 11.87 2.94 -5.30
N ASP A 86 13.00 2.29 -5.53
CA ASP A 86 13.33 1.77 -6.86
C ASP A 86 12.25 0.76 -7.33
N THR A 87 11.96 0.75 -8.63
CA THR A 87 10.85 -0.04 -9.17
C THR A 87 11.09 -1.54 -9.01
N GLU A 88 12.30 -2.01 -9.34
CA GLU A 88 12.69 -3.40 -9.21
C GLU A 88 12.71 -3.84 -7.74
N GLU A 89 13.27 -3.00 -6.85
CA GLU A 89 13.25 -3.24 -5.40
C GLU A 89 11.82 -3.40 -4.88
N PHE A 90 10.92 -2.49 -5.26
CA PHE A 90 9.53 -2.53 -4.84
C PHE A 90 8.81 -3.80 -5.33
N ILE A 91 9.03 -4.20 -6.58
CA ILE A 91 8.45 -5.43 -7.14
C ILE A 91 8.94 -6.65 -6.34
N VAL A 92 10.23 -6.72 -6.04
CA VAL A 92 10.81 -7.83 -5.26
C VAL A 92 10.18 -7.89 -3.86
N ASP A 93 10.03 -6.75 -3.19
CA ASP A 93 9.44 -6.72 -1.85
C ASP A 93 7.95 -7.03 -1.85
N TYR A 94 7.20 -6.47 -2.80
CA TYR A 94 5.78 -6.74 -2.99
C TYR A 94 5.52 -8.24 -3.22
N LEU A 95 6.30 -8.87 -4.09
CA LEU A 95 6.17 -10.29 -4.42
C LEU A 95 6.65 -11.21 -3.30
N ASP A 96 7.53 -10.76 -2.42
CA ASP A 96 7.88 -11.52 -1.23
C ASP A 96 6.75 -11.47 -0.21
N ILE A 97 6.19 -10.29 0.07
CA ILE A 97 5.02 -10.16 0.96
C ILE A 97 3.85 -11.00 0.44
N SER A 98 3.60 -11.01 -0.87
CA SER A 98 2.48 -11.79 -1.43
C SER A 98 2.65 -13.31 -1.31
N ARG A 99 3.87 -13.81 -1.08
CA ARG A 99 4.18 -15.24 -0.97
C ARG A 99 4.42 -15.70 0.46
N THR A 100 4.88 -14.80 1.33
CA THR A 100 5.34 -15.17 2.68
C THR A 100 4.70 -14.35 3.78
N GLY A 101 4.04 -13.23 3.46
CA GLY A 101 3.57 -12.28 4.45
C GLY A 101 4.71 -11.58 5.19
N ASN A 102 5.91 -11.47 4.60
CA ASN A 102 7.11 -10.95 5.25
C ASN A 102 6.87 -9.65 6.03
N PHE A 103 6.91 -9.73 7.37
CA PHE A 103 6.62 -8.60 8.25
C PHE A 103 7.64 -7.46 8.14
N GLU A 104 8.93 -7.76 7.97
CA GLU A 104 9.96 -6.72 7.85
C GLU A 104 9.75 -5.87 6.59
N LYS A 105 9.36 -6.51 5.49
CA LYS A 105 9.04 -5.81 4.24
C LYS A 105 7.73 -5.04 4.32
N GLN A 106 6.70 -5.59 4.98
CA GLN A 106 5.48 -4.84 5.29
C GLN A 106 5.82 -3.57 6.08
N ALA A 107 6.64 -3.67 7.13
CA ALA A 107 7.04 -2.53 7.95
C ALA A 107 7.88 -1.51 7.16
N LYS A 108 8.82 -1.97 6.31
CA LYS A 108 9.62 -1.14 5.41
C LYS A 108 8.74 -0.32 4.48
N ILE A 109 7.82 -0.97 3.75
CA ILE A 109 6.91 -0.32 2.81
C ILE A 109 5.97 0.63 3.56
N PHE A 110 5.36 0.18 4.68
CA PHE A 110 4.46 1.01 5.47
C PHE A 110 5.12 2.32 5.93
N LYS A 111 6.36 2.27 6.42
CA LYS A 111 7.09 3.46 6.87
C LYS A 111 7.30 4.47 5.73
N ALA A 112 7.72 3.99 4.56
CA ALA A 112 7.94 4.85 3.39
C ALA A 112 6.63 5.44 2.84
N VAL A 113 5.59 4.62 2.73
CA VAL A 113 4.25 5.03 2.29
C VAL A 113 3.64 6.04 3.26
N LYS A 114 3.76 5.81 4.58
CA LYS A 114 3.31 6.78 5.59
C LYS A 114 3.98 8.13 5.42
N LYS A 115 5.30 8.15 5.25
CA LYS A 115 6.05 9.40 4.98
C LYS A 115 5.53 10.08 3.72
N LEU A 116 5.45 9.36 2.60
CA LEU A 116 4.97 9.87 1.32
C LEU A 116 3.59 10.52 1.44
N PHE A 117 2.60 9.80 1.95
CA PHE A 117 1.22 10.31 2.00
C PHE A 117 1.07 11.47 3.01
N ILE A 118 1.87 11.52 4.07
CA ILE A 118 1.95 12.70 4.94
C ILE A 118 2.46 13.92 4.17
N GLU A 119 3.54 13.77 3.39
CA GLU A 119 4.12 14.85 2.57
C GLU A 119 3.16 15.32 1.47
N GLN A 120 2.28 14.43 1.00
CA GLN A 120 1.22 14.73 0.03
C GLN A 120 -0.09 15.27 0.66
N GLY A 121 -0.12 15.53 1.97
CA GLY A 121 -1.25 16.17 2.65
C GLY A 121 -2.30 15.22 3.25
N TYR A 122 -2.05 13.90 3.26
CA TYR A 122 -2.99 12.88 3.75
C TYR A 122 -2.71 12.45 5.20
N LYS A 123 -2.03 13.29 5.98
CA LYS A 123 -1.68 13.00 7.38
C LYS A 123 -2.88 12.65 8.25
N TYR A 124 -4.04 13.26 8.00
CA TYR A 124 -5.26 13.04 8.79
C TYR A 124 -5.70 11.56 8.79
N ILE A 125 -5.49 10.82 7.70
CA ILE A 125 -5.83 9.40 7.62
C ILE A 125 -4.98 8.62 8.62
N PHE A 126 -3.68 8.86 8.69
CA PHE A 126 -2.82 8.20 9.69
C PHE A 126 -3.10 8.62 11.13
N ASP A 127 -3.61 9.84 11.33
CA ASP A 127 -3.96 10.35 12.66
C ASP A 127 -5.14 9.61 13.29
N GLU A 128 -6.13 9.20 12.49
CA GLU A 128 -7.29 8.39 12.94
C GLU A 128 -6.87 7.05 13.55
N TRP A 129 -5.68 6.57 13.17
CA TRP A 129 -5.15 5.27 13.55
C TRP A 129 -4.03 5.33 14.60
N LYS A 130 -3.65 6.53 15.07
CA LYS A 130 -2.50 6.75 15.98
C LYS A 130 -2.49 5.95 17.27
N THR A 131 -3.66 5.52 17.74
CA THR A 131 -3.78 4.70 18.96
C THR A 131 -3.77 3.20 18.68
N TYR A 132 -3.78 2.79 17.40
CA TYR A 132 -4.06 1.40 17.01
C TYR A 132 -2.85 0.67 16.41
N TYR A 133 -2.05 1.27 15.51
CA TYR A 133 -0.93 0.55 14.89
C TYR A 133 0.43 0.83 15.55
N PHE A 134 1.24 -0.23 15.67
CA PHE A 134 2.65 -0.21 16.09
C PHE A 134 3.59 -0.51 14.91
N VAL A 135 3.05 -0.67 13.70
CA VAL A 135 3.82 -1.09 12.53
C VAL A 135 4.65 0.08 12.01
N GLY A 136 5.96 -0.14 11.82
CA GLY A 136 6.91 0.90 11.37
C GLY A 136 7.44 1.80 12.48
N ASP A 137 6.86 1.73 13.68
CA ASP A 137 7.47 2.22 14.90
C ASP A 137 8.36 1.09 15.42
N GLY A 138 9.68 1.28 15.33
CA GLY A 138 10.64 0.31 15.88
C GLY A 138 10.28 0.04 17.35
N LYS A 139 10.32 -1.24 17.75
CA LYS A 139 10.32 -1.58 19.17
C LYS A 139 11.44 -0.83 19.88
#